data_AF-A0A2E5IBP1-F1
#
_entry.id   AF-A0A2E5IBP1-F1
#
_cell.length_a   1.000
_cell.length_b   1.000
_cell.length_c   1.000
_cell.angle_alpha   90.00
_cell.angle_beta   90.00
_cell.angle_gamma   90.00
#
_symmetry.space_group_name_H-M   'P 1'
#
loop_
_entity.id
_entity.type
_entity.pdbx_description
1 polymer ?
#
loop_
_entity_poly.entity_id
_entity_poly.type
_entity_poly.pdbx_seq_one_letter_code
_entity_poly.pdbx_strand_id
1 'polypeptide(L)'
;MSTLSSGIWRCPACMHHQPWFSSKKGLKALDRRCSKCSERTRVLIERSGSGQGRTSDARVWMRPGASEDALIREAASRNHALKSTAKEGVKEQSDLPPIWGVNWRPEAALEFSKPLSREVIRSEILRFVAERWEGHLKLVASALESNLPIKSMDGNEFHNWSESFSKCLYEAFDERLHDLEVGDVLEMEIMPRRDGRTYLSRRRSRFILDIRLTLRRLAHSAAVTLKQRLKWHRWMVRTKILDEHLKDL
;
A
#
# COMPACT_ATOMS: atom_id res chain seq x y z
N MET A 1 -15.54 27.69 -21.79
CA MET A 1 -15.99 26.39 -21.27
C MET A 1 -15.75 26.35 -19.77
N SER A 2 -16.80 26.48 -18.96
CA SER A 2 -16.71 26.46 -17.50
C SER A 2 -16.29 25.07 -17.04
N THR A 3 -15.07 24.93 -16.51
CA THR A 3 -14.61 23.65 -15.97
C THR A 3 -15.40 23.34 -14.69
N LEU A 4 -16.38 22.46 -14.83
CA LEU A 4 -17.13 21.87 -13.72
C LEU A 4 -16.12 21.18 -12.79
N SER A 5 -16.24 21.40 -11.48
CA SER A 5 -15.47 20.62 -10.50
C SER A 5 -16.23 19.33 -10.24
N SER A 6 -15.62 18.20 -10.56
CA SER A 6 -16.21 16.88 -10.39
C SER A 6 -15.20 15.93 -9.75
N GLY A 7 -15.72 14.83 -9.21
CA GLY A 7 -14.89 13.88 -8.50
C GLY A 7 -15.69 12.77 -7.85
N ILE A 8 -15.03 12.02 -6.97
CA ILE A 8 -15.63 10.95 -6.17
C ILE A 8 -15.41 11.24 -4.70
N TRP A 9 -16.33 10.82 -3.85
CA TRP A 9 -16.19 10.89 -2.41
C TRP A 9 -16.61 9.58 -1.75
N ARG A 10 -15.98 9.25 -0.63
CA ARG A 10 -16.31 8.08 0.19
C ARG A 10 -17.08 8.51 1.43
N CYS A 11 -18.25 7.92 1.63
CA CYS A 11 -19.02 8.13 2.85
C CYS A 11 -18.27 7.56 4.07
N PRO A 12 -18.08 8.35 5.15
CA PRO A 12 -17.39 7.86 6.36
C PRO A 12 -18.21 6.83 7.14
N ALA A 13 -19.54 6.86 7.05
CA ALA A 13 -20.41 5.96 7.81
C ALA A 13 -20.54 4.57 7.17
N CYS A 14 -20.73 4.49 5.85
CA CYS A 14 -21.00 3.22 5.16
C CYS A 14 -19.94 2.83 4.13
N MET A 15 -18.84 3.60 4.03
CA MET A 15 -17.70 3.36 3.14
C MET A 15 -18.04 3.31 1.64
N HIS A 16 -19.25 3.76 1.28
CA HIS A 16 -19.74 3.75 -0.08
C HIS A 16 -19.20 4.95 -0.88
N HIS A 17 -18.71 4.67 -2.08
CA HIS A 17 -18.14 5.66 -3.00
C HIS A 17 -19.22 6.20 -3.93
N GLN A 18 -19.25 7.52 -4.12
CA GLN A 18 -20.26 8.19 -4.95
C GLN A 18 -19.61 9.31 -5.78
N PRO A 19 -20.08 9.52 -7.02
CA PRO A 19 -19.65 10.67 -7.80
C PRO A 19 -20.28 11.95 -7.24
N TRP A 20 -19.61 13.08 -7.44
CA TRP A 20 -20.14 14.39 -7.15
C TRP A 20 -19.78 15.38 -8.25
N PHE A 21 -20.69 16.33 -8.46
CA PHE A 21 -20.59 17.33 -9.51
C PHE A 21 -20.88 18.71 -8.93
N SER A 22 -20.13 19.71 -9.37
CA SER A 22 -20.32 21.10 -8.98
C SER A 22 -20.10 22.02 -10.17
N SER A 23 -21.03 22.96 -10.33
CA SER A 23 -20.90 24.07 -11.27
C SER A 23 -19.87 25.12 -10.83
N LYS A 24 -19.52 25.15 -9.54
CA LYS A 24 -18.53 26.07 -8.98
C LYS A 24 -17.11 25.54 -9.22
N LYS A 25 -16.24 26.40 -9.75
CA LYS A 25 -14.79 26.18 -9.89
C LYS A 25 -14.13 26.35 -8.51
N GLY A 26 -13.26 25.42 -8.12
CA GLY A 26 -12.50 25.52 -6.86
C GLY A 26 -13.36 25.30 -5.62
N LEU A 27 -14.15 24.22 -5.60
CA LEU A 27 -14.98 23.87 -4.45
C LEU A 27 -14.09 23.62 -3.21
N LYS A 28 -14.22 24.44 -2.17
CA LYS A 28 -13.46 24.30 -0.92
C LYS A 28 -14.09 23.30 0.07
N ALA A 29 -15.39 23.08 -0.04
CA ALA A 29 -16.14 22.21 0.86
C ALA A 29 -17.18 21.39 0.10
N LEU A 30 -17.24 20.10 0.40
CA LEU A 30 -18.25 19.17 -0.08
C LEU A 30 -19.30 18.97 1.03
N ASP A 31 -20.56 19.33 0.75
CA ASP A 31 -21.71 19.03 1.62
C ASP A 31 -22.69 18.15 0.85
N ARG A 32 -22.73 16.86 1.19
CA ARG A 32 -23.53 15.85 0.47
C ARG A 32 -24.16 14.86 1.44
N ARG A 33 -25.34 14.36 1.07
CA ARG A 33 -26.01 13.24 1.74
C ARG A 33 -25.67 11.96 1.01
N CYS A 34 -25.24 10.93 1.74
CA CYS A 34 -24.98 9.63 1.14
C CYS A 34 -26.27 8.99 0.64
N SER A 35 -26.32 8.53 -0.61
CA SER A 35 -27.53 7.85 -1.13
C SER A 35 -27.80 6.48 -0.50
N LYS A 36 -26.82 5.86 0.17
CA LYS A 36 -26.98 4.52 0.78
C LYS A 36 -27.41 4.56 2.25
N CYS A 37 -26.77 5.39 3.08
CA CYS A 37 -27.06 5.46 4.52
C CYS A 37 -27.75 6.77 4.93
N SER A 38 -28.04 7.67 3.99
CA SER A 38 -28.69 8.97 4.25
C SER A 38 -27.96 9.92 5.19
N GLU A 39 -26.73 9.58 5.61
CA GLU A 39 -25.91 10.41 6.48
C GLU A 39 -25.39 11.63 5.72
N ARG A 40 -25.51 12.82 6.33
CA ARG A 40 -25.02 14.07 5.74
C ARG A 40 -23.56 14.28 6.13
N THR A 41 -22.68 14.32 5.14
CA THR A 41 -21.25 14.53 5.35
C THR A 41 -20.84 15.91 4.82
N ARG A 42 -20.18 16.69 5.67
CA ARG A 42 -19.54 17.95 5.33
C ARG A 42 -18.02 17.80 5.43
N VAL A 43 -17.30 18.05 4.35
CA VAL A 43 -15.84 17.86 4.26
C VAL A 43 -15.22 19.07 3.62
N LEU A 44 -14.16 19.61 4.23
CA LEU A 44 -13.30 20.59 3.57
C LEU A 44 -12.32 19.85 2.65
N ILE A 45 -12.32 20.20 1.37
CA ILE A 45 -11.46 19.61 0.33
C ILE A 45 -10.02 20.14 0.50
N GLU A 46 -9.88 21.41 0.85
CA GLU A 46 -8.60 22.03 1.22
C GLU A 46 -8.59 22.25 2.74
N ARG A 47 -7.80 21.46 3.48
CA ARG A 47 -7.54 21.73 4.90
C ARG A 47 -6.34 22.67 5.01
N SER A 48 -6.46 23.75 5.79
CA SER A 48 -5.31 24.52 6.23
C SER A 48 -4.45 23.66 7.17
N GLY A 49 -3.11 23.73 7.03
CA GLY A 49 -2.17 22.94 7.85
C GLY A 49 -2.16 23.26 9.36
N SER A 50 -3.06 24.12 9.84
CA SER A 50 -3.11 24.65 11.20
C SER A 50 -3.76 23.74 12.26
N GLY A 51 -4.11 22.49 11.91
CA GLY A 51 -4.40 21.42 12.89
C GLY A 51 -5.62 21.57 13.80
N GLN A 52 -6.32 22.71 13.80
CA GLN A 52 -7.55 22.91 14.58
C GLN A 52 -8.79 22.50 13.78
N GLY A 53 -9.33 21.30 14.07
CA GLY A 53 -10.61 20.86 13.54
C GLY A 53 -10.94 19.40 13.87
N ARG A 54 -12.23 19.05 13.84
CA ARG A 54 -12.67 17.65 13.89
C ARG A 54 -12.17 16.92 12.63
N THR A 55 -11.41 15.85 12.81
CA THR A 55 -10.97 14.99 11.72
C THR A 55 -12.18 14.23 11.18
N SER A 56 -12.60 14.54 9.95
CA SER A 56 -13.50 13.66 9.19
C SER A 56 -12.67 12.62 8.44
N ASP A 57 -13.08 11.35 8.54
CA ASP A 57 -12.51 10.21 7.80
C ASP A 57 -12.99 10.11 6.34
N ALA A 58 -13.74 11.11 5.89
CA ALA A 58 -14.27 11.17 4.55
C ALA A 58 -13.14 11.50 3.56
N ARG A 59 -12.93 10.62 2.58
CA ARG A 59 -11.97 10.82 1.48
C ARG A 59 -12.68 11.41 0.27
N VAL A 60 -12.05 12.40 -0.36
CA VAL A 60 -12.56 13.08 -1.56
C VAL A 60 -11.46 13.10 -2.61
N TRP A 61 -11.79 12.65 -3.83
CA TRP A 61 -10.91 12.63 -4.99
C TRP A 61 -11.44 13.60 -6.03
N MET A 62 -10.60 14.55 -6.43
CA MET A 62 -10.89 15.49 -7.53
C MET A 62 -10.55 14.82 -8.87
N ARG A 63 -11.45 14.96 -9.85
CA ARG A 63 -11.28 14.48 -11.23
C ARG A 63 -11.73 15.57 -12.21
N PRO A 64 -11.00 16.70 -12.28
CA PRO A 64 -11.40 17.81 -13.13
C PRO A 64 -11.46 17.37 -14.59
N GLY A 65 -12.59 17.65 -15.27
CA GLY A 65 -12.78 17.33 -16.69
C GLY A 65 -13.19 15.89 -17.00
N ALA A 66 -13.40 15.03 -16.00
CA ALA A 66 -13.96 13.69 -16.21
C ALA A 66 -15.45 13.75 -16.57
N SER A 67 -15.90 12.87 -17.47
CA SER A 67 -17.32 12.73 -17.81
C SER A 67 -18.12 12.13 -16.66
N GLU A 68 -19.42 12.42 -16.62
CA GLU A 68 -20.33 11.89 -15.61
C GLU A 68 -20.36 10.35 -15.61
N ASP A 69 -20.44 9.73 -16.78
CA ASP A 69 -20.42 8.28 -16.93
C ASP A 69 -19.11 7.65 -16.44
N ALA A 70 -17.97 8.30 -16.67
CA ALA A 70 -16.68 7.82 -16.19
C ALA A 70 -16.62 7.83 -14.65
N LEU A 71 -17.16 8.88 -14.00
CA LEU A 71 -17.19 8.98 -12.55
C LEU A 71 -18.19 8.01 -11.91
N ILE A 72 -19.32 7.73 -12.57
CA ILE A 72 -20.27 6.70 -12.15
C ILE A 72 -19.61 5.32 -12.22
N ARG A 73 -18.92 5.00 -13.33
CA ARG A 73 -18.17 3.74 -13.50
C ARG A 73 -17.06 3.60 -12.46
N GLU A 74 -16.25 4.63 -12.23
CA GLU A 74 -15.17 4.62 -11.23
C GLU A 74 -15.74 4.44 -9.79
N ALA A 75 -16.85 5.12 -9.45
CA ALA A 75 -17.52 4.93 -8.17
C ALA A 75 -18.09 3.52 -8.01
N ALA A 76 -18.76 2.97 -9.02
CA ALA A 76 -19.24 1.59 -9.04
C ALA A 76 -18.08 0.60 -8.89
N SER A 77 -16.98 0.84 -9.61
CA SER A 77 -15.74 0.04 -9.56
C SER A 77 -15.11 0.01 -8.16
N ARG A 78 -15.03 1.15 -7.47
CA ARG A 78 -14.56 1.24 -6.08
C ARG A 78 -15.49 0.53 -5.10
N ASN A 79 -16.79 0.56 -5.35
CA ASN A 79 -17.77 -0.17 -4.55
C ASN A 79 -17.75 -1.68 -4.80
N HIS A 80 -17.39 -2.11 -6.02
CA HIS A 80 -17.26 -3.51 -6.39
C HIS A 80 -16.15 -4.23 -5.61
N ALA A 81 -15.18 -3.49 -5.05
CA ALA A 81 -14.10 -4.02 -4.21
C ALA A 81 -14.49 -4.22 -2.72
N LEU A 82 -15.69 -3.82 -2.29
CA LEU A 82 -16.12 -3.87 -0.88
C LEU A 82 -16.94 -5.12 -0.50
N LYS A 83 -17.03 -6.13 -1.38
CA LYS A 83 -17.64 -7.44 -1.08
C LYS A 83 -16.72 -8.59 -1.49
N SER A 84 -15.62 -8.79 -0.77
CA SER A 84 -14.88 -10.06 -0.78
C SER A 84 -14.35 -10.46 0.59
N THR A 85 -15.01 -10.03 1.66
CA THR A 85 -14.97 -10.77 2.93
C THR A 85 -16.11 -11.79 2.93
N ALA A 86 -15.77 -13.06 3.09
CA ALA A 86 -16.67 -14.19 3.33
C ALA A 86 -17.49 -14.74 2.14
N LYS A 87 -16.82 -15.20 1.09
CA LYS A 87 -17.20 -16.49 0.49
C LYS A 87 -15.97 -17.38 0.37
N GLU A 88 -15.74 -18.14 1.43
CA GLU A 88 -15.17 -19.47 1.28
C GLU A 88 -16.02 -20.23 0.25
N GLY A 89 -15.39 -20.76 -0.78
CA GLY A 89 -16.04 -21.66 -1.73
C GLY A 89 -16.70 -20.97 -2.93
N VAL A 90 -15.90 -20.51 -3.89
CA VAL A 90 -16.23 -20.74 -5.30
C VAL A 90 -15.00 -21.36 -5.94
N LYS A 91 -15.06 -22.69 -6.07
CA LYS A 91 -14.13 -23.49 -6.87
C LYS A 91 -14.55 -23.31 -8.33
N GLU A 92 -13.69 -22.67 -9.12
CA GLU A 92 -13.52 -22.72 -10.58
C GLU A 92 -12.64 -21.51 -10.93
N GLN A 93 -11.40 -21.60 -11.41
CA GLN A 93 -10.84 -22.43 -12.47
C GLN A 93 -9.34 -22.63 -12.19
N SER A 94 -8.84 -23.87 -12.12
CA SER A 94 -7.42 -24.26 -12.04
C SER A 94 -6.53 -23.36 -11.15
N ASP A 95 -6.72 -23.51 -9.84
CA ASP A 95 -5.98 -22.98 -8.69
C ASP A 95 -4.80 -22.04 -8.99
N LEU A 96 -5.08 -20.74 -8.96
CA LEU A 96 -4.04 -19.72 -8.81
C LEU A 96 -3.17 -20.11 -7.60
N PRO A 97 -1.83 -20.26 -7.77
CA PRO A 97 -0.98 -20.83 -6.73
C PRO A 97 -1.14 -20.03 -5.43
N PRO A 98 -1.32 -20.68 -4.27
CA PRO A 98 -1.51 -19.97 -3.02
C PRO A 98 -0.35 -19.02 -2.80
N ILE A 99 -0.67 -17.80 -2.39
CA ILE A 99 0.36 -16.88 -1.93
C ILE A 99 0.59 -17.25 -0.48
N TRP A 100 1.67 -17.95 -0.21
CA TRP A 100 2.04 -18.32 1.15
C TRP A 100 2.35 -17.05 1.96
N GLY A 101 1.75 -16.92 3.14
CA GLY A 101 1.98 -15.78 4.02
C GLY A 101 1.42 -14.44 3.53
N VAL A 102 0.33 -14.38 2.76
CA VAL A 102 -0.34 -13.10 2.38
C VAL A 102 -0.53 -12.16 3.57
N ASN A 103 -0.96 -12.73 4.69
CA ASN A 103 -1.24 -11.99 5.90
C ASN A 103 -0.04 -11.90 6.85
N TRP A 104 1.14 -12.39 6.43
CA TRP A 104 2.33 -12.36 7.26
C TRP A 104 2.70 -10.91 7.62
N ARG A 105 3.00 -10.72 8.91
CA ARG A 105 3.46 -9.49 9.54
C ARG A 105 4.40 -9.86 10.68
N PRO A 106 5.40 -9.02 11.00
CA PRO A 106 6.18 -9.21 12.20
C PRO A 106 5.28 -9.07 13.44
N GLU A 107 5.38 -10.02 14.37
CA GLU A 107 4.58 -9.99 15.61
C GLU A 107 5.07 -8.93 16.61
N ALA A 108 6.38 -8.70 16.64
CA ALA A 108 7.01 -7.79 17.59
C ALA A 108 8.16 -6.99 16.95
N ALA A 109 8.42 -5.84 17.57
CA ALA A 109 9.60 -5.03 17.31
C ALA A 109 10.89 -5.80 17.69
N LEU A 110 11.99 -5.44 17.04
CA LEU A 110 13.32 -5.96 17.38
C LEU A 110 14.10 -4.90 18.13
N GLU A 111 14.93 -5.31 19.08
CA GLU A 111 15.88 -4.40 19.72
C GLU A 111 17.02 -4.11 18.75
N PHE A 112 17.24 -2.83 18.45
CA PHE A 112 18.28 -2.40 17.53
C PHE A 112 19.60 -2.20 18.26
N SER A 113 20.68 -2.77 17.70
CA SER A 113 22.03 -2.50 18.19
C SER A 113 22.55 -1.14 17.72
N LYS A 114 21.99 -0.63 16.61
CA LYS A 114 22.26 0.68 16.03
C LYS A 114 20.95 1.25 15.47
N PRO A 115 20.65 2.53 15.70
CA PRO A 115 19.46 3.15 15.14
C PRO A 115 19.56 3.21 13.61
N LEU A 116 18.42 3.07 12.93
CA LEU A 116 18.36 3.10 11.46
C LEU A 116 18.24 4.54 10.97
N SER A 117 19.13 4.95 10.06
CA SER A 117 19.06 6.27 9.44
C SER A 117 18.06 6.30 8.28
N ARG A 118 17.55 7.50 7.99
CA ARG A 118 16.62 7.76 6.90
C ARG A 118 17.18 7.35 5.54
N GLU A 119 18.46 7.63 5.30
CA GLU A 119 19.13 7.38 4.03
C GLU A 119 19.28 5.88 3.75
N VAL A 120 19.57 5.09 4.80
CA VAL A 120 19.67 3.63 4.70
C VAL A 120 18.31 3.04 4.37
N ILE A 121 17.25 3.44 5.09
CA ILE A 121 15.89 2.96 4.83
C ILE A 121 15.46 3.30 3.40
N ARG A 122 15.69 4.55 2.98
CA ARG A 122 15.34 5.02 1.65
C ARG A 122 16.06 4.23 0.56
N SER A 123 17.38 4.14 0.64
CA SER A 123 18.20 3.49 -0.39
C SER A 123 17.87 2.00 -0.50
N GLU A 124 17.67 1.31 0.63
CA GLU A 124 17.32 -0.11 0.66
C GLU A 124 15.95 -0.42 0.05
N ILE A 125 14.93 0.38 0.39
CA ILE A 125 13.58 0.20 -0.19
C ILE A 125 13.59 0.49 -1.69
N LEU A 126 14.23 1.59 -2.12
CA LEU A 126 14.28 1.95 -3.54
C LEU A 126 15.12 0.95 -4.34
N ARG A 127 16.24 0.47 -3.81
CA ARG A 127 17.05 -0.60 -4.43
C ARG A 127 16.20 -1.85 -4.65
N PHE A 128 15.53 -2.33 -3.61
CA PHE A 128 14.68 -3.52 -3.70
C PHE A 128 13.57 -3.37 -4.74
N VAL A 129 12.92 -2.20 -4.77
CA VAL A 129 11.85 -1.92 -5.73
C VAL A 129 12.41 -1.84 -7.14
N ALA A 130 13.58 -1.23 -7.35
CA ALA A 130 14.21 -1.20 -8.68
C ALA A 130 14.54 -2.61 -9.19
N GLU A 131 15.03 -3.50 -8.32
CA GLU A 131 15.42 -4.86 -8.71
C GLU A 131 14.23 -5.75 -9.13
N ARG A 132 13.04 -5.56 -8.53
CA ARG A 132 11.91 -6.51 -8.67
C ARG A 132 10.61 -5.89 -9.18
N TRP A 133 10.45 -4.59 -9.01
CA TRP A 133 9.17 -3.88 -9.15
C TRP A 133 9.36 -2.47 -9.74
N GLU A 134 10.26 -2.33 -10.72
CA GLU A 134 10.66 -1.06 -11.33
C GLU A 134 9.46 -0.18 -11.74
N GLY A 135 8.41 -0.77 -12.31
CA GLY A 135 7.20 -0.05 -12.73
C GLY A 135 6.45 0.68 -11.60
N HIS A 136 6.75 0.36 -10.34
CA HIS A 136 6.17 1.03 -9.17
C HIS A 136 7.14 1.98 -8.46
N LEU A 137 8.36 2.16 -8.97
CA LEU A 137 9.41 2.93 -8.30
C LEU A 137 8.97 4.36 -7.97
N LYS A 138 8.34 5.07 -8.92
CA LYS A 138 7.84 6.45 -8.70
C LYS A 138 6.78 6.52 -7.61
N LEU A 139 5.87 5.54 -7.57
CA LEU A 139 4.80 5.49 -6.56
C LEU A 139 5.36 5.15 -5.18
N VAL A 140 6.29 4.21 -5.10
CA VAL A 140 6.94 3.89 -3.83
C VAL A 140 7.75 5.09 -3.36
N ALA A 141 8.50 5.76 -4.23
CA ALA A 141 9.29 6.94 -3.87
C ALA A 141 8.40 8.06 -3.31
N SER A 142 7.26 8.37 -3.93
CA SER A 142 6.35 9.41 -3.43
C SER A 142 5.68 9.01 -2.10
N ALA A 143 5.23 7.77 -1.97
CA ALA A 143 4.67 7.25 -0.72
C ALA A 143 5.71 7.21 0.41
N LEU A 144 6.95 6.91 0.07
CA LEU A 144 8.06 6.83 1.01
C LEU A 144 8.42 8.23 1.53
N GLU A 145 8.57 9.22 0.65
CA GLU A 145 8.93 10.60 1.05
C GLU A 145 7.88 11.27 1.95
N SER A 146 6.60 11.01 1.69
CA SER A 146 5.50 11.54 2.49
C SER A 146 5.42 10.93 3.90
N ASN A 147 5.99 9.74 4.10
CA ASN A 147 5.92 9.00 5.36
C ASN A 147 7.28 8.86 6.06
N LEU A 148 8.36 9.37 5.49
CA LEU A 148 9.70 9.14 6.03
C LEU A 148 9.93 9.95 7.32
N PRO A 149 10.54 9.34 8.35
CA PRO A 149 10.87 10.07 9.57
C PRO A 149 11.96 11.10 9.32
N ILE A 150 11.92 12.19 10.10
CA ILE A 150 12.94 13.25 10.09
C ILE A 150 14.21 12.81 10.83
N LYS A 151 14.07 11.89 11.80
CA LYS A 151 15.14 11.40 12.67
C LYS A 151 15.44 9.92 12.44
N SER A 152 16.58 9.46 12.95
CA SER A 152 16.88 8.03 13.04
C SER A 152 15.87 7.32 13.93
N MET A 153 15.50 6.09 13.57
CA MET A 153 14.48 5.32 14.30
C MET A 153 15.09 4.18 15.11
N ASP A 154 14.52 4.01 16.30
CA ASP A 154 14.72 2.83 17.14
C ASP A 154 13.83 1.67 16.69
N GLY A 155 14.03 0.49 17.29
CA GLY A 155 13.32 -0.73 16.90
C GLY A 155 11.80 -0.65 16.97
N ASN A 156 11.28 -0.05 18.04
CA ASN A 156 9.83 0.13 18.24
C ASN A 156 9.24 1.15 17.25
N GLU A 157 9.93 2.28 17.06
CA GLU A 157 9.53 3.32 16.11
C GLU A 157 9.51 2.76 14.68
N PHE A 158 10.56 2.02 14.30
CA PHE A 158 10.65 1.37 13.00
C PHE A 158 9.53 0.36 12.78
N HIS A 159 9.17 -0.43 13.81
CA HIS A 159 8.07 -1.39 13.71
C HIS A 159 6.74 -0.68 13.41
N ASN A 160 6.37 0.32 14.21
CA ASN A 160 5.12 1.07 14.05
C ASN A 160 5.08 1.82 12.70
N TRP A 161 6.22 2.41 12.32
CA TRP A 161 6.39 3.05 11.03
C TRP A 161 6.24 2.06 9.88
N SER A 162 6.86 0.87 9.97
CA SER A 162 6.82 -0.15 8.91
C SER A 162 5.40 -0.65 8.64
N GLU A 163 4.58 -0.78 9.70
CA GLU A 163 3.18 -1.17 9.56
C GLU A 163 2.35 -0.04 8.92
N SER A 164 2.58 1.19 9.36
CA SER A 164 1.91 2.39 8.83
C SER A 164 2.26 2.63 7.36
N PHE A 165 3.54 2.52 7.01
CA PHE A 165 4.04 2.62 5.64
C PHE A 165 3.47 1.50 4.76
N SER A 166 3.41 0.25 5.24
CA SER A 166 2.81 -0.85 4.49
C SER A 166 1.32 -0.61 4.19
N LYS A 167 0.57 -0.03 5.14
CA LYS A 167 -0.83 0.36 4.96
C LYS A 167 -0.96 1.51 3.96
N CYS A 168 -0.17 2.56 4.11
CA CYS A 168 -0.15 3.70 3.18
C CYS A 168 0.17 3.25 1.75
N LEU A 169 1.17 2.38 1.58
CA LEU A 169 1.54 1.84 0.27
C LEU A 169 0.42 0.98 -0.32
N TYR A 170 -0.23 0.14 0.49
CA TYR A 170 -1.39 -0.64 0.03
C TYR A 170 -2.50 0.27 -0.52
N GLU A 171 -2.83 1.35 0.20
CA GLU A 171 -3.84 2.32 -0.21
C GLU A 171 -3.41 3.08 -1.46
N ALA A 172 -2.16 3.55 -1.56
CA ALA A 172 -1.66 4.24 -2.74
C ALA A 172 -1.74 3.38 -4.01
N PHE A 173 -1.49 2.07 -3.88
CA PHE A 173 -1.69 1.13 -4.98
C PHE A 173 -3.16 0.96 -5.35
N ASP A 174 -4.05 0.83 -4.36
CA ASP A 174 -5.49 0.72 -4.58
C ASP A 174 -6.05 1.97 -5.27
N GLU A 175 -5.61 3.15 -4.85
CA GLU A 175 -6.00 4.42 -5.45
C GLU A 175 -5.61 4.48 -6.93
N ARG A 176 -4.38 4.07 -7.27
CA ARG A 176 -3.89 4.05 -8.66
C ARG A 176 -4.64 3.07 -9.56
N LEU A 177 -5.15 1.96 -9.02
CA LEU A 177 -5.97 1.02 -9.80
C LEU A 177 -7.28 1.64 -10.29
N HIS A 178 -7.78 2.64 -9.55
CA HIS A 178 -9.02 3.33 -9.87
C HIS A 178 -8.78 4.64 -10.64
N ASP A 179 -7.57 4.90 -11.12
CA ASP A 179 -7.35 6.00 -12.05
C ASP A 179 -8.06 5.72 -13.37
N LEU A 180 -8.71 6.77 -13.91
CA LEU A 180 -9.60 6.69 -15.06
C LEU A 180 -8.94 6.09 -16.31
N GLU A 181 -7.61 6.23 -16.44
CA GLU A 181 -6.83 5.69 -17.56
C GLU A 181 -6.64 4.17 -17.50
N VAL A 182 -6.74 3.57 -16.31
CA VAL A 182 -6.44 2.14 -16.08
C VAL A 182 -7.72 1.35 -15.73
N GLY A 183 -8.83 2.05 -15.50
CA GLY A 183 -10.09 1.46 -15.06
C GLY A 183 -10.61 0.34 -15.96
N ASP A 184 -10.47 0.46 -17.28
CA ASP A 184 -10.94 -0.54 -18.24
C ASP A 184 -10.15 -1.87 -18.11
N VAL A 185 -8.87 -1.82 -17.76
CA VAL A 185 -8.01 -3.01 -17.55
C VAL A 185 -8.50 -3.86 -16.38
N LEU A 186 -9.23 -3.27 -15.43
CA LEU A 186 -9.81 -4.01 -14.31
C LEU A 186 -10.86 -5.03 -14.77
N GLU A 187 -11.62 -4.69 -15.80
CA GLU A 187 -12.72 -5.52 -16.32
C GLU A 187 -12.29 -6.39 -17.51
N MET A 188 -11.09 -6.14 -18.03
CA MET A 188 -10.48 -6.95 -19.08
C MET A 188 -9.94 -8.29 -18.56
N GLU A 189 -9.98 -9.28 -19.44
CA GLU A 189 -9.25 -10.54 -19.22
C GLU A 189 -7.75 -10.31 -19.36
N ILE A 190 -7.00 -10.74 -18.35
CA ILE A 190 -5.54 -10.85 -18.37
C ILE A 190 -5.18 -12.30 -18.67
N MET A 191 -4.48 -12.50 -19.78
CA MET A 191 -4.13 -13.84 -20.25
C MET A 191 -3.18 -14.57 -19.27
N PRO A 192 -3.41 -15.88 -19.04
CA PRO A 192 -4.55 -16.67 -19.50
C PRO A 192 -5.73 -16.58 -18.52
N ARG A 193 -6.93 -16.20 -19.00
CA ARG A 193 -8.24 -16.36 -18.31
C ARG A 193 -8.31 -15.85 -16.87
N ARG A 194 -7.67 -14.71 -16.58
CA ARG A 194 -7.77 -14.08 -15.27
C ARG A 194 -8.56 -12.79 -15.38
N ASP A 195 -9.49 -12.59 -14.48
CA ASP A 195 -10.10 -11.29 -14.25
C ASP A 195 -9.01 -10.26 -13.84
N GLY A 196 -9.05 -9.09 -14.45
CA GLY A 196 -8.05 -8.03 -14.27
C GLY A 196 -7.92 -7.59 -12.81
N ARG A 197 -9.05 -7.40 -12.12
CA ARG A 197 -9.08 -7.07 -10.68
C ARG A 197 -8.41 -8.15 -9.84
N THR A 198 -8.76 -9.41 -10.10
CA THR A 198 -8.20 -10.55 -9.35
C THR A 198 -6.69 -10.68 -9.58
N TYR A 199 -6.23 -10.49 -10.81
CA TYR A 199 -4.80 -10.53 -11.11
C TYR A 199 -4.01 -9.40 -10.43
N LEU A 200 -4.50 -8.16 -10.54
CA LEU A 200 -3.82 -6.99 -9.99
C LEU A 200 -3.84 -6.97 -8.46
N SER A 201 -4.94 -7.39 -7.83
CA SER A 201 -5.03 -7.52 -6.37
C SER A 201 -4.05 -8.55 -5.81
N ARG A 202 -3.85 -9.68 -6.51
CA ARG A 202 -2.84 -10.69 -6.15
C ARG A 202 -1.42 -10.19 -6.33
N ARG A 203 -1.15 -9.47 -7.42
CA ARG A 203 0.16 -8.83 -7.67
C ARG A 203 0.49 -7.81 -6.59
N ARG A 204 -0.49 -6.98 -6.20
CA ARG A 204 -0.38 -6.06 -5.05
C ARG A 204 -0.08 -6.81 -3.75
N SER A 205 -0.81 -7.88 -3.47
CA SER A 205 -0.62 -8.66 -2.25
C SER A 205 0.80 -9.23 -2.14
N ARG A 206 1.36 -9.76 -3.24
CA ARG A 206 2.76 -10.21 -3.31
C ARG A 206 3.74 -9.07 -3.13
N PHE A 207 3.50 -7.94 -3.78
CA PHE A 207 4.34 -6.76 -3.67
C PHE A 207 4.41 -6.24 -2.22
N ILE A 208 3.27 -6.11 -1.54
CA ILE A 208 3.23 -5.67 -0.14
C ILE A 208 3.90 -6.68 0.79
N LEU A 209 3.74 -7.99 0.54
CA LEU A 209 4.46 -9.02 1.27
C LEU A 209 5.98 -8.89 1.11
N ASP A 210 6.44 -8.73 -0.13
CA ASP A 210 7.84 -8.50 -0.47
C ASP A 210 8.42 -7.28 0.27
N ILE A 211 7.68 -6.16 0.32
CA ILE A 211 8.07 -4.96 1.07
C ILE A 211 8.11 -5.22 2.58
N ARG A 212 7.15 -5.96 3.15
CA ARG A 212 7.21 -6.31 4.59
C ARG A 212 8.43 -7.17 4.91
N LEU A 213 8.77 -8.11 4.04
CA LEU A 213 9.94 -8.96 4.20
C LEU A 213 11.23 -8.16 4.12
N THR A 214 11.32 -7.17 3.23
CA THR A 214 12.52 -6.32 3.13
C THR A 214 12.68 -5.42 4.34
N LEU A 215 11.59 -4.83 4.82
CA LEU A 215 11.57 -4.06 6.07
C LEU A 215 12.00 -4.94 7.26
N ARG A 216 11.55 -6.19 7.31
CA ARG A 216 11.97 -7.11 8.37
C ARG A 216 13.44 -7.51 8.26
N ARG A 217 13.96 -7.72 7.04
CA ARG A 217 15.40 -7.97 6.81
C ARG A 217 16.23 -6.77 7.27
N LEU A 218 15.79 -5.55 6.97
CA LEU A 218 16.44 -4.34 7.41
C LEU A 218 16.47 -4.25 8.95
N ALA A 219 15.33 -4.52 9.60
CA ALA A 219 15.25 -4.58 11.06
C ALA A 219 16.22 -5.60 11.66
N HIS A 220 16.32 -6.80 11.09
CA HIS A 220 17.30 -7.79 11.54
C HIS A 220 18.75 -7.31 11.34
N SER A 221 19.05 -6.64 10.22
CA SER A 221 20.41 -6.13 9.97
C SER A 221 20.85 -5.10 11.03
N ALA A 222 19.91 -4.30 11.54
CA ALA A 222 20.12 -3.32 12.61
C ALA A 222 20.15 -3.97 14.01
N ALA A 223 19.39 -5.05 14.22
CA ALA A 223 19.36 -5.79 15.49
C ALA A 223 20.61 -6.64 15.75
N VAL A 224 21.30 -7.09 14.71
CA VAL A 224 22.46 -7.99 14.85
C VAL A 224 23.61 -7.33 15.59
N THR A 225 24.00 -7.93 16.72
CA THR A 225 25.11 -7.47 17.57
C THR A 225 26.47 -7.97 17.06
N LEU A 226 27.56 -7.30 17.45
CA LEU A 226 28.93 -7.71 17.11
C LEU A 226 29.23 -9.14 17.60
N LYS A 227 28.80 -9.49 18.81
CA LYS A 227 28.99 -10.84 19.39
C LYS A 227 28.35 -11.92 18.52
N GLN A 228 27.15 -11.67 18.01
CA GLN A 228 26.47 -12.59 17.07
C GLN A 228 27.23 -12.71 15.75
N ARG A 229 27.74 -11.61 15.19
CA ARG A 229 28.56 -11.65 13.96
C ARG A 229 29.83 -12.48 14.14
N LEU A 230 30.54 -12.32 15.26
CA LEU A 230 31.74 -13.11 15.58
C LEU A 230 31.42 -14.59 15.79
N LYS A 231 30.25 -14.90 16.37
CA LYS A 231 29.79 -16.29 16.51
C LYS A 231 29.51 -16.91 15.14
N TRP A 232 28.81 -16.18 14.27
CA TRP A 232 28.48 -16.62 12.92
C TRP A 232 29.73 -16.83 12.07
N HIS A 233 30.71 -15.91 12.13
CA HIS A 233 32.00 -16.08 11.48
C HIS A 233 32.73 -17.35 11.94
N ARG A 234 32.77 -17.61 13.26
CA ARG A 234 33.37 -18.83 13.81
C ARG A 234 32.69 -20.10 13.28
N TRP A 235 31.37 -20.08 13.16
CA TRP A 235 30.63 -21.20 12.57
C TRP A 235 30.98 -21.40 11.10
N MET A 236 30.99 -20.34 10.29
CA MET A 236 31.38 -20.46 8.87
C MET A 236 32.77 -21.05 8.68
N VAL A 237 33.76 -20.61 9.47
CA VAL A 237 35.12 -21.15 9.42
C VAL A 237 35.14 -22.63 9.79
N ARG A 238 34.43 -23.03 10.86
CA ARG A 238 34.34 -24.44 11.27
C ARG A 238 33.66 -25.32 10.22
N THR A 239 32.56 -24.85 9.64
CA THR A 239 31.85 -25.58 8.58
C THR A 239 32.74 -25.74 7.35
N LYS A 240 33.50 -24.70 6.97
CA LYS A 240 34.46 -24.78 5.87
C LYS A 240 35.55 -25.82 6.13
N ILE A 241 36.17 -25.80 7.32
CA ILE A 241 37.22 -26.77 7.69
C ILE A 241 36.65 -28.21 7.69
N LEU A 242 35.45 -28.41 8.23
CA LEU A 242 34.78 -29.72 8.22
C LEU A 242 34.51 -30.19 6.77
N ASP A 243 34.00 -29.30 5.92
CA ASP A 243 33.68 -29.59 4.52
C ASP A 243 34.94 -29.94 3.71
N GLU A 244 36.07 -29.25 3.95
CA GLU A 244 37.38 -29.61 3.37
C GLU A 244 37.81 -31.01 3.83
N HIS A 245 37.77 -31.30 5.13
CA HIS A 245 38.13 -32.63 5.65
C HIS A 245 37.22 -33.76 5.13
N LEU A 246 35.92 -33.51 4.96
CA LEU A 246 34.99 -34.51 4.43
C LEU A 246 35.20 -34.80 2.95
N LYS A 247 35.79 -33.86 2.19
CA LYS A 247 36.13 -34.07 0.78
C LYS A 247 37.45 -34.81 0.58
N ASP A 248 38.32 -34.79 1.59
CA ASP A 248 39.60 -35.51 1.58
C ASP A 248 39.46 -37.00 1.95
N LEU A 249 38.30 -37.42 2.46
CA LEU A 249 37.93 -38.81 2.77
C LEU A 249 37.28 -39.50 1.57
#